data_AF-A0A966VYS7-F1
#
_entry.id   AF-A0A966VYS7-F1
#
_cell.length_a   1.000
_cell.length_b   1.000
_cell.length_c   1.000
_cell.angle_alpha   90.00
_cell.angle_beta   90.00
_cell.angle_gamma   90.00
#
_symmetry.space_group_name_H-M   'P 1'
#
loop_
_entity.id
_entity.type
_entity.pdbx_description
1 polymer ?
#
loop_
_entity_poly.entity_id
_entity_poly.type
_entity_poly.pdbx_seq_one_letter_code
_entity_poly.pdbx_strand_id
1 'polypeptide(L)'
;MESGSGHGHGATGRRKLPRSFKELTPTKAFNPRTFFREMVWKALITRRLGEHQPPKFPKLTRGQLALTWIGHASFLVQFNDLNCLIDPNFANWLFLLKRLRRSGLKIDDLPPIDLVLLTHAHFDHFHKPSIRKLPHPKIGVMPWGMGDLARGLGFSRIVELQWWESFSHGDWKVTLTPCKHWGARTITDKHRGYGGFVLEHQGRTVYHAGDSAYFDGFKEIGARLAPEIALLPIGAYYPESFRNVHMGPDEAVKVFREVKAK
;
A
#
# COMPACT_ATOMS: atom_id res chain seq x y z
N MET A 1 47.14 10.65 -36.15
CA MET A 1 47.79 9.40 -35.73
C MET A 1 47.71 9.39 -34.22
N GLU A 2 46.58 8.89 -33.69
CA GLU A 2 46.43 7.50 -33.16
C GLU A 2 47.30 7.32 -31.91
N SER A 3 46.87 6.82 -30.76
CA SER A 3 45.73 6.02 -30.28
C SER A 3 45.92 5.95 -28.75
N GLY A 4 44.95 5.98 -27.83
CA GLY A 4 43.82 5.08 -27.68
C GLY A 4 43.97 4.26 -26.37
N SER A 5 42.93 4.31 -25.50
CA SER A 5 42.57 3.40 -24.38
C SER A 5 43.46 3.32 -23.12
N GLY A 6 42.96 3.18 -21.88
CA GLY A 6 41.60 3.07 -21.36
C GLY A 6 41.55 2.68 -19.86
N HIS A 7 40.36 2.91 -19.28
CA HIS A 7 39.68 2.16 -18.20
C HIS A 7 40.09 2.30 -16.73
N GLY A 8 39.07 2.70 -15.94
CA GLY A 8 39.02 2.59 -14.49
C GLY A 8 37.62 2.90 -13.95
N HIS A 9 36.60 2.18 -14.40
CA HIS A 9 35.25 2.23 -13.82
C HIS A 9 35.28 1.78 -12.35
N GLY A 10 35.09 2.71 -11.42
CA GLY A 10 34.85 2.40 -10.01
C GLY A 10 33.50 1.71 -9.85
N ALA A 11 33.54 0.41 -9.57
CA ALA A 11 32.39 -0.46 -9.38
C ALA A 11 31.41 0.11 -8.33
N THR A 12 30.17 0.36 -8.76
CA THR A 12 29.03 0.53 -7.87
C THR A 12 28.78 -0.81 -7.16
N GLY A 13 29.33 -0.94 -5.95
CA GLY A 13 29.08 -2.10 -5.11
C GLY A 13 27.58 -2.28 -4.92
N ARG A 14 26.99 -3.29 -5.58
CA ARG A 14 25.62 -3.74 -5.34
C ARG A 14 25.45 -3.98 -3.84
N ARG A 15 24.72 -3.10 -3.17
CA ARG A 15 24.40 -3.23 -1.75
C ARG A 15 23.57 -4.51 -1.60
N LYS A 16 24.15 -5.55 -1.00
CA LYS A 16 23.49 -6.85 -0.82
C LYS A 16 22.20 -6.63 -0.03
N LEU A 17 21.08 -7.10 -0.58
CA LEU A 17 19.79 -7.08 0.10
C LEU A 17 19.86 -7.94 1.38
N PRO A 18 19.26 -7.48 2.49
CA PRO A 18 19.30 -8.21 3.74
C PRO A 18 18.59 -9.55 3.61
N ARG A 19 19.25 -10.63 4.03
CA ARG A 19 18.81 -12.03 3.88
C ARG A 19 18.00 -12.52 5.09
N SER A 20 17.86 -11.71 6.14
CA SER A 20 17.23 -12.10 7.40
C SER A 20 16.63 -10.91 8.15
N PHE A 21 15.54 -11.15 8.88
CA PHE A 21 14.90 -10.18 9.80
C PHE A 21 15.87 -9.58 10.83
N LYS A 22 16.96 -10.30 11.16
CA LYS A 22 18.02 -9.83 12.06
C LYS A 22 18.88 -8.72 11.46
N GLU A 23 19.02 -8.69 10.13
CA GLU A 23 19.81 -7.68 9.41
C GLU A 23 19.04 -6.34 9.27
N LEU A 24 17.75 -6.33 9.61
CA LEU A 24 16.90 -5.14 9.72
C LEU A 24 16.91 -4.52 11.13
N THR A 25 17.74 -5.00 12.06
CA THR A 25 17.80 -4.51 13.45
C THR A 25 19.22 -4.21 13.90
N PRO A 26 19.56 -2.93 14.18
CA PRO A 26 20.72 -2.63 15.00
C PRO A 26 20.41 -1.68 16.15
N THR A 27 20.27 -2.24 17.35
CA THR A 27 20.83 -1.68 18.60
C THR A 27 21.18 -2.85 19.52
N LYS A 28 22.24 -2.72 20.34
CA LYS A 28 22.58 -3.68 21.41
C LYS A 28 21.50 -3.78 22.51
N ALA A 29 20.46 -2.94 22.46
CA ALA A 29 19.38 -2.84 23.44
C ALA A 29 18.02 -3.37 22.95
N PHE A 30 17.87 -3.71 21.66
CA PHE A 30 16.61 -4.26 21.14
C PHE A 30 16.53 -5.76 21.44
N ASN A 31 15.68 -6.13 22.38
CA ASN A 31 15.32 -7.53 22.59
C ASN A 31 14.03 -7.86 21.80
N PRO A 32 14.13 -8.55 20.65
CA PRO A 32 12.98 -8.87 19.83
C PRO A 32 11.95 -9.74 20.55
N ARG A 33 12.36 -10.58 21.51
CA ARG A 33 11.43 -11.36 22.33
C ARG A 33 10.64 -10.47 23.27
N THR A 34 11.28 -9.48 23.89
CA THR A 34 10.61 -8.54 24.80
C THR A 34 9.71 -7.60 24.03
N PHE A 35 10.16 -7.08 22.88
CA PHE A 35 9.33 -6.25 21.99
C PHE A 35 8.11 -7.01 21.47
N PHE A 36 8.29 -8.24 21.00
CA PHE A 36 7.18 -9.08 20.54
C PHE A 36 6.22 -9.43 21.68
N ARG A 37 6.75 -9.78 22.86
CA ARG A 37 5.94 -10.02 24.07
C ARG A 37 5.17 -8.76 24.45
N GLU A 38 5.82 -7.60 24.49
CA GLU A 38 5.17 -6.32 24.81
C GLU A 38 4.08 -5.98 23.80
N MET A 39 4.34 -6.12 22.50
CA MET A 39 3.38 -5.78 21.46
C MET A 39 2.16 -6.71 21.50
N VAL A 40 2.37 -8.02 21.64
CA VAL A 40 1.27 -8.99 21.75
C VAL A 40 0.52 -8.83 23.07
N TRP A 41 1.22 -8.73 24.20
CA TRP A 41 0.59 -8.64 25.51
C TRP A 41 -0.16 -7.32 25.68
N LYS A 42 0.45 -6.17 25.32
CA LYS A 42 -0.24 -4.87 25.26
C LYS A 42 -1.43 -4.93 24.32
N ALA A 43 -1.32 -5.55 23.14
CA ALA A 43 -2.45 -5.71 22.24
C ALA A 43 -3.59 -6.51 22.87
N LEU A 44 -3.29 -7.61 23.56
CA LEU A 44 -4.30 -8.45 24.23
C LEU A 44 -5.08 -7.64 25.29
N ILE A 45 -4.38 -6.94 26.19
CA ILE A 45 -5.01 -6.18 27.28
C ILE A 45 -5.65 -4.87 26.82
N THR A 46 -5.20 -4.28 25.71
CA THR A 46 -5.76 -3.02 25.22
C THR A 46 -7.15 -3.25 24.66
N ARG A 47 -8.15 -2.56 25.22
CA ARG A 47 -9.53 -2.63 24.74
C ARG A 47 -9.61 -2.15 23.29
N ARG A 48 -10.33 -2.90 22.45
CA ARG A 48 -10.64 -2.45 21.08
C ARG A 48 -11.69 -1.34 21.16
N LEU A 49 -11.41 -0.23 20.49
CA LEU A 49 -12.27 0.95 20.47
C LEU A 49 -12.89 1.15 19.07
N GLY A 50 -13.81 2.10 18.96
CA GLY A 50 -14.58 2.38 17.75
C GLY A 50 -15.94 1.69 17.79
N GLU A 51 -16.96 2.42 17.34
CA GLU A 51 -18.32 1.97 17.22
C GLU A 51 -18.70 1.91 15.75
N HIS A 52 -19.57 0.97 15.40
CA HIS A 52 -20.10 0.90 14.05
C HIS A 52 -21.26 1.88 13.92
N GLN A 53 -21.25 2.67 12.85
CA GLN A 53 -22.40 3.42 12.41
C GLN A 53 -22.71 3.05 10.97
N PRO A 54 -23.99 2.82 10.60
CA PRO A 54 -24.37 2.61 9.21
C PRO A 54 -23.89 3.79 8.35
N PRO A 55 -23.13 3.55 7.27
CA PRO A 55 -22.62 4.63 6.46
C PRO A 55 -23.73 5.33 5.69
N LYS A 56 -23.60 6.65 5.55
CA LYS A 56 -24.39 7.46 4.62
C LYS A 56 -23.46 7.94 3.50
N PHE A 57 -23.39 7.16 2.42
CA PHE A 57 -22.57 7.55 1.28
C PHE A 57 -23.15 8.80 0.59
N PRO A 58 -22.32 9.76 0.19
CA PRO A 58 -22.79 10.94 -0.53
C PRO A 58 -23.29 10.56 -1.93
N LYS A 59 -24.30 11.29 -2.43
CA LYS A 59 -24.66 11.24 -3.85
C LYS A 59 -23.67 12.10 -4.62
N LEU A 60 -22.76 11.47 -5.35
CA LEU A 60 -21.72 12.16 -6.11
C LEU A 60 -22.22 12.49 -7.52
N THR A 61 -21.86 13.66 -8.03
CA THR A 61 -21.97 14.02 -9.45
C THR A 61 -20.61 13.89 -10.16
N ARG A 62 -20.60 13.95 -11.49
CA ARG A 62 -19.37 13.82 -12.27
C ARG A 62 -18.33 14.87 -11.84
N GLY A 63 -17.11 14.43 -11.60
CA GLY A 63 -15.99 15.25 -11.11
C GLY A 63 -15.92 15.39 -9.59
N GLN A 64 -16.89 14.85 -8.85
CA GLN A 64 -16.83 14.75 -7.40
C GLN A 64 -16.24 13.40 -6.95
N LEU A 65 -15.59 13.42 -5.79
CA LEU A 65 -14.96 12.25 -5.20
C LEU A 65 -15.18 12.25 -3.68
N ALA A 66 -15.48 11.07 -3.14
CA ALA A 66 -15.48 10.83 -1.69
C ALA A 66 -14.40 9.81 -1.31
N LEU A 67 -13.76 10.06 -0.18
CA LEU A 67 -12.77 9.17 0.42
C LEU A 67 -13.26 8.72 1.80
N THR A 68 -13.33 7.42 2.00
CA THR A 68 -13.61 6.83 3.31
C THR A 68 -12.41 6.04 3.78
N TRP A 69 -11.83 6.44 4.90
CA TRP A 69 -10.78 5.66 5.57
C TRP A 69 -11.40 4.54 6.39
N ILE A 70 -11.15 3.30 5.99
CA ILE A 70 -11.67 2.10 6.67
C ILE A 70 -10.75 1.71 7.83
N GLY A 71 -9.46 2.04 7.75
CA GLY A 71 -8.47 1.77 8.79
C GLY A 71 -7.24 1.06 8.26
N HIS A 72 -6.09 1.27 8.91
CA HIS A 72 -4.78 0.90 8.35
C HIS A 72 -4.57 1.58 6.99
N ALA A 73 -4.15 0.85 5.97
CA ALA A 73 -4.05 1.32 4.59
C ALA A 73 -5.33 1.09 3.75
N SER A 74 -6.45 0.65 4.38
CA SER A 74 -7.68 0.40 3.64
C SER A 74 -8.48 1.68 3.39
N PHE A 75 -8.72 2.00 2.12
CA PHE A 75 -9.53 3.15 1.70
C PHE A 75 -10.57 2.76 0.66
N LEU A 76 -11.77 3.32 0.79
CA LEU A 76 -12.78 3.31 -0.26
C LEU A 76 -12.76 4.69 -0.95
N VAL A 77 -12.51 4.68 -2.25
CA VAL A 77 -12.51 5.85 -3.14
C VAL A 77 -13.74 5.76 -4.03
N GLN A 78 -14.63 6.74 -3.95
CA GLN A 78 -15.89 6.74 -4.68
C GLN A 78 -15.98 7.93 -5.62
N PHE A 79 -16.46 7.63 -6.83
CA PHE A 79 -16.96 8.57 -7.82
C PHE A 79 -18.45 8.29 -8.04
N ASN A 80 -19.12 9.03 -8.94
CA ASN A 80 -20.53 8.78 -9.25
C ASN A 80 -20.78 7.41 -9.92
N ASP A 81 -19.78 6.81 -10.57
CA ASP A 81 -19.87 5.59 -11.37
C ASP A 81 -18.72 4.59 -11.12
N LEU A 82 -17.85 4.85 -10.15
CA LEU A 82 -16.71 3.99 -9.81
C LEU A 82 -16.53 3.88 -8.30
N ASN A 83 -16.57 2.65 -7.76
CA ASN A 83 -16.11 2.34 -6.41
C ASN A 83 -14.78 1.58 -6.45
N CYS A 84 -13.71 2.23 -6.00
CA CYS A 84 -12.37 1.66 -5.90
C CYS A 84 -12.02 1.39 -4.43
N LEU A 85 -11.59 0.16 -4.13
CA LEU A 85 -11.17 -0.26 -2.80
C LEU A 85 -9.66 -0.55 -2.79
N ILE A 86 -8.91 0.15 -1.96
CA ILE A 86 -7.45 0.02 -1.87
C ILE A 86 -7.10 -0.80 -0.63
N ASP A 87 -6.22 -1.79 -0.78
CA ASP A 87 -5.68 -2.64 0.29
C ASP A 87 -6.72 -3.13 1.32
N PRO A 88 -7.81 -3.79 0.91
CA PRO A 88 -8.90 -4.15 1.80
C PRO A 88 -8.51 -5.15 2.88
N ASN A 89 -8.54 -4.68 4.13
CA ASN A 89 -8.31 -5.49 5.31
C ASN A 89 -9.36 -5.20 6.39
N PHE A 90 -10.18 -6.19 6.67
CA PHE A 90 -11.23 -6.17 7.70
C PHE A 90 -10.91 -7.12 8.86
N ALA A 91 -9.67 -7.61 8.95
CA ALA A 91 -9.26 -8.52 9.99
C ALA A 91 -9.25 -7.84 11.37
N ASN A 92 -9.88 -8.50 12.35
CA ASN A 92 -9.77 -8.09 13.76
C ASN A 92 -8.41 -8.45 14.36
N TRP A 93 -7.73 -9.42 13.76
CA TRP A 93 -6.46 -9.98 14.16
C TRP A 93 -5.64 -10.31 12.92
N LEU A 94 -4.35 -9.98 12.96
CA LEU A 94 -3.37 -10.44 12.00
C LEU A 94 -2.35 -11.30 12.73
N PHE A 95 -2.51 -12.62 12.60
CA PHE A 95 -1.82 -13.58 13.47
C PHE A 95 -2.05 -13.25 14.95
N LEU A 96 -1.02 -12.80 15.68
CA LEU A 96 -1.09 -12.42 17.09
C LEU A 96 -1.32 -10.91 17.31
N LEU A 97 -1.37 -10.11 16.23
CA LEU A 97 -1.55 -8.66 16.30
C LEU A 97 -3.03 -8.30 16.28
N LYS A 98 -3.49 -7.66 17.36
CA LYS A 98 -4.88 -7.18 17.47
C LYS A 98 -5.04 -5.86 16.73
N ARG A 99 -6.07 -5.75 15.89
CA ARG A 99 -6.55 -4.45 15.42
C ARG A 99 -7.22 -3.71 16.59
N LEU A 100 -6.67 -2.55 16.97
CA LEU A 100 -7.10 -1.78 18.15
C LEU A 100 -8.31 -0.87 17.91
N ARG A 101 -8.57 -0.48 16.65
CA ARG A 101 -9.74 0.29 16.23
C ARG A 101 -10.59 -0.56 15.30
N ARG A 102 -11.91 -0.66 15.55
CA ARG A 102 -12.81 -1.32 14.60
C ARG A 102 -12.68 -0.66 13.22
N SER A 103 -12.87 -1.45 12.16
CA SER A 103 -12.95 -0.93 10.80
C SER A 103 -14.00 0.18 10.71
N GLY A 104 -13.71 1.26 10.00
CA GLY A 104 -14.62 2.39 9.79
C GLY A 104 -15.90 2.00 9.04
N LEU A 105 -15.85 0.92 8.25
CA LEU A 105 -16.99 0.29 7.60
C LEU A 105 -17.03 -1.21 7.93
N LYS A 106 -18.23 -1.80 7.98
CA LYS A 106 -18.34 -3.26 7.85
C LYS A 106 -18.26 -3.63 6.37
N ILE A 107 -17.84 -4.86 6.11
CA ILE A 107 -17.77 -5.39 4.76
C ILE A 107 -19.16 -5.46 4.10
N ASP A 108 -20.19 -5.75 4.91
CA ASP A 108 -21.58 -5.83 4.48
C ASP A 108 -22.20 -4.46 4.14
N ASP A 109 -21.57 -3.37 4.59
CA ASP A 109 -22.00 -2.00 4.26
C ASP A 109 -21.30 -1.45 3.02
N LEU A 110 -20.38 -2.22 2.39
CA LEU A 110 -19.69 -1.75 1.20
C LEU A 110 -20.66 -1.65 0.01
N PRO A 111 -20.53 -0.61 -0.82
CA PRO A 111 -21.19 -0.61 -2.12
C PRO A 111 -20.58 -1.71 -3.02
N PRO A 112 -21.19 -2.01 -4.18
CA PRO A 112 -20.56 -2.86 -5.19
C PRO A 112 -19.17 -2.32 -5.56
N ILE A 113 -18.17 -3.21 -5.63
CA ILE A 113 -16.77 -2.82 -5.84
C ILE A 113 -16.33 -3.11 -7.28
N ASP A 114 -16.01 -2.06 -8.02
CA ASP A 114 -15.60 -2.16 -9.42
C ASP A 114 -14.10 -2.46 -9.56
N LEU A 115 -13.30 -1.86 -8.68
CA LEU A 115 -11.85 -1.90 -8.73
C LEU A 115 -11.28 -2.19 -7.34
N VAL A 116 -10.34 -3.12 -7.27
CA VAL A 116 -9.51 -3.33 -6.08
C VAL A 116 -8.06 -3.10 -6.44
N LEU A 117 -7.40 -2.22 -5.70
CA LEU A 117 -5.96 -1.95 -5.81
C LEU A 117 -5.23 -2.65 -4.65
N LEU A 118 -4.24 -3.48 -4.97
CA LEU A 118 -3.42 -4.19 -3.96
C LEU A 118 -1.97 -3.77 -4.12
N THR A 119 -1.45 -2.99 -3.17
CA THR A 119 -0.13 -2.35 -3.28
C THR A 119 1.03 -3.33 -3.18
N HIS A 120 0.88 -4.39 -2.37
CA HIS A 120 1.87 -5.44 -2.20
C HIS A 120 1.29 -6.64 -1.45
N ALA A 121 2.08 -7.71 -1.29
CA ALA A 121 1.60 -9.02 -0.85
C ALA A 121 1.50 -9.22 0.68
N HIS A 122 1.88 -8.24 1.52
CA HIS A 122 1.83 -8.39 2.99
C HIS A 122 0.40 -8.64 3.48
N PHE A 123 0.26 -9.38 4.58
CA PHE A 123 -1.05 -9.84 5.05
C PHE A 123 -1.98 -8.71 5.49
N ASP A 124 -1.43 -7.57 5.89
CA ASP A 124 -2.17 -6.37 6.28
C ASP A 124 -2.68 -5.53 5.10
N HIS A 125 -2.11 -5.70 3.90
CA HIS A 125 -2.54 -5.04 2.66
C HIS A 125 -3.27 -5.99 1.70
N PHE A 126 -2.88 -7.26 1.69
CA PHE A 126 -3.49 -8.34 0.91
C PHE A 126 -4.09 -9.40 1.85
N HIS A 127 -5.20 -9.05 2.49
CA HIS A 127 -5.93 -9.97 3.34
C HIS A 127 -6.95 -10.81 2.55
N LYS A 128 -6.51 -12.00 2.06
CA LYS A 128 -7.34 -12.94 1.29
C LYS A 128 -8.74 -13.20 1.87
N PRO A 129 -8.90 -13.45 3.20
CA PRO A 129 -10.23 -13.69 3.77
C PRO A 129 -11.17 -12.48 3.68
N SER A 130 -10.64 -11.25 3.69
CA SER A 130 -11.45 -10.05 3.46
C SER A 130 -11.86 -9.95 2.00
N ILE A 131 -10.91 -10.16 1.07
CA ILE A 131 -11.18 -10.06 -0.37
C ILE A 131 -12.28 -11.04 -0.82
N ARG A 132 -12.24 -12.29 -0.34
CA ARG A 132 -13.27 -13.30 -0.66
C ARG A 132 -14.69 -12.93 -0.23
N LYS A 133 -14.81 -12.01 0.72
CA LYS A 133 -16.10 -11.56 1.28
C LYS A 133 -16.57 -10.24 0.65
N LEU A 134 -15.82 -9.67 -0.29
CA LEU A 134 -16.23 -8.44 -0.95
C LEU A 134 -17.45 -8.67 -1.84
N PRO A 135 -18.40 -7.71 -1.92
CA PRO A 135 -19.55 -7.81 -2.80
C PRO A 135 -19.12 -7.58 -4.26
N HIS A 136 -18.89 -8.68 -4.99
CA HIS A 136 -18.63 -8.73 -6.43
C HIS A 136 -17.45 -7.87 -6.93
N PRO A 137 -16.22 -8.08 -6.43
CA PRO A 137 -15.05 -7.35 -6.91
C PRO A 137 -14.77 -7.66 -8.39
N LYS A 138 -14.91 -6.67 -9.29
CA LYS A 138 -14.79 -6.92 -10.74
C LYS A 138 -13.33 -7.04 -11.20
N ILE A 139 -12.51 -6.02 -10.94
CA ILE A 139 -11.13 -5.95 -11.42
C ILE A 139 -10.18 -5.81 -10.23
N GLY A 140 -9.18 -6.69 -10.15
CA GLY A 140 -8.05 -6.55 -9.23
C GLY A 140 -6.80 -6.09 -9.98
N VAL A 141 -6.22 -4.95 -9.58
CA VAL A 141 -4.95 -4.45 -10.12
C VAL A 141 -3.88 -4.53 -9.03
N MET A 142 -2.72 -5.10 -9.36
CA MET A 142 -1.63 -5.35 -8.43
C MET A 142 -0.26 -5.30 -9.13
N PRO A 143 0.84 -5.18 -8.37
CA PRO A 143 2.17 -5.40 -8.90
C PRO A 143 2.37 -6.80 -9.48
N TRP A 144 3.41 -6.95 -10.30
CA TRP A 144 3.86 -8.21 -10.87
C TRP A 144 4.12 -9.31 -9.84
N GLY A 145 3.80 -10.56 -10.22
CA GLY A 145 4.05 -11.73 -9.39
C GLY A 145 3.12 -11.84 -8.18
N MET A 146 1.93 -11.23 -8.23
CA MET A 146 0.88 -11.36 -7.20
C MET A 146 -0.40 -12.03 -7.74
N GLY A 147 -0.52 -12.20 -9.05
CA GLY A 147 -1.74 -12.69 -9.69
C GLY A 147 -2.13 -14.09 -9.25
N ASP A 148 -1.17 -14.98 -8.99
CA ASP A 148 -1.38 -16.32 -8.40
C ASP A 148 -2.10 -16.24 -7.04
N LEU A 149 -1.78 -15.24 -6.22
CA LEU A 149 -2.42 -15.03 -4.93
C LEU A 149 -3.87 -14.57 -5.06
N ALA A 150 -4.18 -13.83 -6.14
CA ALA A 150 -5.50 -13.26 -6.39
C ALA A 150 -6.47 -14.24 -7.06
N ARG A 151 -5.96 -15.35 -7.62
CA ARG A 151 -6.81 -16.40 -8.23
C ARG A 151 -7.81 -16.96 -7.20
N GLY A 152 -9.05 -17.11 -7.62
CA GLY A 152 -10.13 -17.68 -6.79
C GLY A 152 -10.59 -16.78 -5.64
N LEU A 153 -10.27 -15.48 -5.67
CA LEU A 153 -10.77 -14.51 -4.67
C LEU A 153 -12.02 -13.75 -5.12
N GLY A 154 -12.57 -14.07 -6.30
CA GLY A 154 -13.81 -13.47 -6.83
C GLY A 154 -13.60 -12.45 -7.94
N PHE A 155 -12.36 -12.07 -8.25
CA PHE A 155 -12.07 -11.15 -9.36
C PHE A 155 -12.44 -11.74 -10.72
N SER A 156 -13.21 -11.00 -11.51
CA SER A 156 -13.47 -11.34 -12.92
C SER A 156 -12.24 -11.11 -13.81
N ARG A 157 -11.40 -10.13 -13.44
CA ARG A 157 -10.14 -9.83 -14.13
C ARG A 157 -9.05 -9.49 -13.13
N ILE A 158 -7.86 -10.06 -13.34
CA ILE A 158 -6.65 -9.75 -12.60
C ILE A 158 -5.69 -9.07 -13.57
N VAL A 159 -5.14 -7.93 -13.17
CA VAL A 159 -4.15 -7.16 -13.93
C VAL A 159 -2.91 -7.00 -13.07
N GLU A 160 -1.78 -7.43 -13.61
CA GLU A 160 -0.47 -7.23 -13.01
C GLU A 160 0.28 -6.13 -13.78
N LEU A 161 0.85 -5.18 -13.06
CA LEU A 161 1.60 -4.06 -13.62
C LEU A 161 3.05 -4.07 -13.13
N GLN A 162 3.96 -3.61 -13.99
CA GLN A 162 5.29 -3.14 -13.61
C GLN A 162 5.25 -1.67 -13.20
N TRP A 163 6.30 -1.18 -12.54
CA TRP A 163 6.39 0.24 -12.24
C TRP A 163 6.33 1.09 -13.51
N TRP A 164 5.56 2.17 -13.41
CA TRP A 164 5.24 3.11 -14.48
C TRP A 164 4.34 2.58 -15.59
N GLU A 165 3.92 1.31 -15.51
CA GLU A 165 2.84 0.83 -16.37
C GLU A 165 1.49 1.32 -15.86
N SER A 166 0.58 1.52 -16.81
CA SER A 166 -0.78 1.94 -16.55
C SER A 166 -1.77 0.95 -17.15
N PHE A 167 -2.91 0.81 -16.48
CA PHE A 167 -4.07 0.12 -17.00
C PHE A 167 -5.25 1.08 -17.08
N SER A 168 -5.87 1.15 -18.26
CA SER A 168 -7.06 1.97 -18.49
C SER A 168 -8.26 1.09 -18.77
N HIS A 169 -9.42 1.47 -18.25
CA HIS A 169 -10.69 0.80 -18.51
C HIS A 169 -11.84 1.81 -18.48
N GLY A 170 -12.45 2.05 -19.64
CA GLY A 170 -13.36 3.18 -19.81
C GLY A 170 -12.66 4.51 -19.55
N ASP A 171 -13.25 5.33 -18.69
CA ASP A 171 -12.81 6.69 -18.38
C ASP A 171 -11.83 6.78 -17.19
N TRP A 172 -11.41 5.66 -16.60
CA TRP A 172 -10.44 5.65 -15.51
C TRP A 172 -9.14 4.97 -15.90
N LYS A 173 -8.06 5.39 -15.25
CA LYS A 173 -6.70 4.88 -15.45
C LYS A 173 -6.03 4.71 -14.10
N VAL A 174 -5.28 3.63 -13.95
CA VAL A 174 -4.45 3.36 -12.79
C VAL A 174 -3.01 3.21 -13.24
N THR A 175 -2.08 3.87 -12.57
CA THR A 175 -0.64 3.75 -12.82
C THR A 175 0.04 3.20 -11.57
N LEU A 176 0.82 2.13 -11.71
CA LEU A 176 1.65 1.61 -10.62
C LEU A 176 2.90 2.48 -10.48
N THR A 177 3.17 3.00 -9.28
CA THR A 177 4.35 3.81 -9.00
C THR A 177 5.38 3.04 -8.18
N PRO A 178 6.68 3.35 -8.31
CA PRO A 178 7.70 2.82 -7.42
C PRO A 178 7.45 3.20 -5.98
N CYS A 179 7.95 2.36 -5.06
CA CYS A 179 8.11 2.71 -3.66
C CYS A 179 9.38 2.05 -3.09
N LYS A 180 9.82 2.49 -1.91
CA LYS A 180 10.93 1.86 -1.19
C LYS A 180 10.39 0.92 -0.12
N HIS A 181 10.06 -0.29 -0.56
CA HIS A 181 9.56 -1.36 0.27
C HIS A 181 10.01 -2.72 -0.28
N TRP A 182 9.38 -3.80 0.15
CA TRP A 182 9.63 -5.16 -0.34
C TRP A 182 8.31 -5.91 -0.47
N GLY A 183 8.25 -6.87 -1.39
CA GLY A 183 7.11 -7.73 -1.57
C GLY A 183 7.47 -9.16 -1.19
N ALA A 184 7.01 -9.63 -0.04
CA ALA A 184 6.86 -11.06 0.17
C ALA A 184 5.64 -11.37 1.03
N ARG A 185 5.09 -12.56 0.88
CA ARG A 185 3.98 -13.04 1.70
C ARG A 185 4.43 -14.05 2.74
N THR A 186 5.52 -14.76 2.47
CA THR A 186 6.09 -15.79 3.36
C THR A 186 7.61 -15.80 3.24
N ILE A 187 8.30 -16.47 4.17
CA ILE A 187 9.77 -16.61 4.20
C ILE A 187 10.30 -17.30 2.92
N THR A 188 9.48 -18.11 2.25
CA THR A 188 9.85 -18.89 1.05
C THR A 188 9.42 -18.26 -0.27
N ASP A 189 8.83 -17.06 -0.26
CA ASP A 189 8.39 -16.40 -1.49
C ASP A 189 9.58 -15.89 -2.33
N LYS A 190 9.50 -16.13 -3.64
CA LYS A 190 10.31 -15.43 -4.65
C LYS A 190 9.77 -13.99 -4.72
N HIS A 191 10.66 -12.98 -4.71
CA HIS A 191 10.29 -11.57 -4.53
C HIS A 191 9.12 -11.15 -5.42
N ARG A 192 8.00 -10.78 -4.78
CA ARG A 192 6.79 -10.27 -5.43
C ARG A 192 6.90 -8.77 -5.61
N GLY A 193 6.19 -8.21 -6.58
CA GLY A 193 6.13 -6.77 -6.78
C GLY A 193 5.49 -6.03 -5.61
N TYR A 194 5.76 -4.73 -5.56
CA TYR A 194 5.26 -3.79 -4.56
C TYR A 194 5.26 -2.38 -5.17
N GLY A 195 4.38 -1.49 -4.71
CA GLY A 195 4.35 -0.12 -5.19
C GLY A 195 3.20 0.69 -4.63
N GLY A 196 3.09 1.93 -5.10
CA GLY A 196 1.91 2.76 -4.93
C GLY A 196 1.03 2.77 -6.17
N PHE A 197 -0.13 3.40 -6.09
CA PHE A 197 -1.02 3.59 -7.23
C PHE A 197 -1.48 5.04 -7.35
N VAL A 198 -1.46 5.56 -8.57
CA VAL A 198 -2.22 6.77 -8.92
C VAL A 198 -3.45 6.35 -9.70
N LEU A 199 -4.63 6.63 -9.15
CA LEU A 199 -5.92 6.48 -9.80
C LEU A 199 -6.35 7.84 -10.38
N GLU A 200 -6.62 7.86 -11.68
CA GLU A 200 -7.08 9.04 -12.41
C GLU A 200 -8.50 8.75 -12.94
N HIS A 201 -9.46 9.60 -12.59
CA HIS A 201 -10.83 9.51 -13.11
C HIS A 201 -11.56 10.85 -12.99
N GLN A 202 -12.32 11.22 -14.03
CA GLN A 202 -13.16 12.43 -14.08
C GLN A 202 -12.45 13.73 -13.64
N GLY A 203 -11.17 13.88 -14.02
CA GLY A 203 -10.37 15.05 -13.68
C GLY A 203 -9.86 15.09 -12.23
N ARG A 204 -10.03 14.01 -11.46
CA ARG A 204 -9.47 13.83 -10.11
C ARG A 204 -8.36 12.80 -10.14
N THR A 205 -7.35 13.00 -9.29
CA THR A 205 -6.22 12.08 -9.17
C THR A 205 -5.92 11.76 -7.71
N VAL A 206 -5.92 10.48 -7.36
CA VAL A 206 -5.66 9.99 -6.00
C VAL A 206 -4.44 9.08 -6.01
N TYR A 207 -3.44 9.45 -5.23
CA TYR A 207 -2.25 8.65 -5.00
C TYR A 207 -2.35 7.91 -3.66
N HIS A 208 -2.13 6.60 -3.68
CA HIS A 208 -1.89 5.80 -2.49
C HIS A 208 -0.48 5.23 -2.55
N ALA A 209 0.37 5.62 -1.61
CA ALA A 209 1.79 5.27 -1.65
C ALA A 209 2.09 3.80 -1.36
N GLY A 210 1.11 3.06 -0.82
CA GLY A 210 1.37 1.78 -0.18
C GLY A 210 2.27 1.97 1.03
N ASP A 211 2.94 0.90 1.45
CA ASP A 211 4.03 1.02 2.40
C ASP A 211 5.30 1.44 1.67
N SER A 212 6.01 2.42 2.22
CA SER A 212 7.27 2.91 1.66
C SER A 212 8.06 3.66 2.72
N ALA A 213 9.38 3.47 2.74
CA ALA A 213 10.30 4.46 3.29
C ALA A 213 10.43 5.67 2.35
N TYR A 214 11.03 6.75 2.85
CA TYR A 214 11.43 7.85 1.98
C TYR A 214 12.46 7.38 0.93
N PHE A 215 12.25 7.81 -0.33
CA PHE A 215 13.18 7.64 -1.44
C PHE A 215 12.97 8.75 -2.48
N ASP A 216 13.98 9.05 -3.29
CA ASP A 216 13.93 10.20 -4.20
C ASP A 216 12.93 10.06 -5.36
N GLY A 217 12.40 8.86 -5.62
CA GLY A 217 11.41 8.66 -6.67
C GLY A 217 10.04 9.30 -6.38
N PHE A 218 9.77 9.77 -5.16
CA PHE A 218 8.58 10.61 -4.90
C PHE A 218 8.59 11.90 -5.72
N LYS A 219 9.76 12.50 -5.96
CA LYS A 219 9.89 13.68 -6.84
C LYS A 219 9.54 13.35 -8.29
N GLU A 220 9.90 12.14 -8.74
CA GLU A 220 9.54 11.67 -10.08
C GLU A 220 8.04 11.41 -10.20
N ILE A 221 7.41 10.84 -9.16
CA ILE A 221 5.94 10.69 -9.09
C ILE A 221 5.26 12.06 -9.21
N GLY A 222 5.73 13.07 -8.47
CA GLY A 222 5.21 14.44 -8.57
C GLY A 222 5.48 15.13 -9.90
N ALA A 223 6.60 14.79 -10.56
CA ALA A 223 6.91 15.32 -11.89
C ALA A 223 6.04 14.70 -12.99
N ARG A 224 5.77 13.40 -12.93
CA ARG A 224 5.03 12.66 -13.96
C ARG A 224 3.52 12.71 -13.79
N LEU A 225 3.03 12.63 -12.55
CA LEU A 225 1.62 12.35 -12.26
C LEU A 225 0.92 13.45 -11.45
N ALA A 226 1.67 14.21 -10.64
CA ALA A 226 1.17 15.35 -9.84
C ALA A 226 -0.23 15.10 -9.23
N PRO A 227 -0.40 14.04 -8.41
CA PRO A 227 -1.70 13.66 -7.86
C PRO A 227 -2.31 14.78 -7.02
N GLU A 228 -3.62 14.97 -7.08
CA GLU A 228 -4.32 15.95 -6.26
C GLU A 228 -4.34 15.53 -4.79
N ILE A 229 -4.68 14.27 -4.52
CA ILE A 229 -4.79 13.73 -3.17
C ILE A 229 -3.69 12.70 -2.96
N ALA A 230 -2.99 12.75 -1.82
CA ALA A 230 -1.99 11.76 -1.44
C ALA A 230 -2.34 11.08 -0.11
N LEU A 231 -2.50 9.75 -0.16
CA LEU A 231 -2.68 8.86 0.97
C LEU A 231 -1.32 8.26 1.33
N LEU A 232 -0.71 8.76 2.41
CA LEU A 232 0.66 8.47 2.81
C LEU A 232 0.69 7.74 4.16
N PRO A 233 1.50 6.67 4.31
CA PRO A 233 1.65 6.00 5.59
C PRO A 233 2.41 6.89 6.59
N ILE A 234 1.94 6.90 7.83
CA ILE A 234 2.54 7.67 8.94
C ILE A 234 2.82 6.80 10.18
N GLY A 235 2.64 5.49 10.04
CA GLY A 235 2.74 4.51 11.12
C GLY A 235 3.92 3.54 10.92
N ALA A 236 4.14 2.65 11.88
CA ALA A 236 5.18 1.62 11.83
C ALA A 236 6.59 2.14 11.53
N TYR A 237 6.94 3.36 11.96
CA TYR A 237 8.27 3.97 11.74
C TYR A 237 9.22 3.84 12.95
N TYR A 238 8.73 3.36 14.09
CA TYR A 238 9.50 3.18 15.32
C TYR A 238 9.64 1.69 15.69
N PRO A 239 10.81 1.21 16.12
CA PRO A 239 12.09 1.94 16.28
C PRO A 239 12.70 2.37 14.94
N GLU A 240 13.70 3.27 14.97
CA GLU A 240 14.31 3.90 13.77
C GLU A 240 14.67 2.92 12.64
N SER A 241 14.98 1.68 12.98
CA SER A 241 15.27 0.65 11.97
C SER A 241 14.09 0.34 11.03
N PHE A 242 12.86 0.61 11.44
CA PHE A 242 11.67 0.47 10.60
C PHE A 242 11.64 1.52 9.49
N ARG A 243 12.33 2.67 9.65
CA ARG A 243 12.45 3.70 8.61
C ARG A 243 13.21 3.28 7.37
N ASN A 244 13.86 2.12 7.40
CA ASN A 244 14.43 1.53 6.19
C ASN A 244 13.35 1.12 5.18
N VAL A 245 12.12 0.86 5.63
CA VAL A 245 11.01 0.37 4.79
C VAL A 245 9.65 1.07 5.04
N HIS A 246 9.51 1.91 6.07
CA HIS A 246 8.30 2.71 6.35
C HIS A 246 8.64 4.16 6.67
N MET A 247 7.98 5.11 6.04
CA MET A 247 8.19 6.52 6.32
C MET A 247 7.48 6.96 7.61
N GLY A 248 8.03 7.96 8.29
CA GLY A 248 7.37 8.61 9.43
C GLY A 248 6.46 9.79 9.01
N PRO A 249 5.71 10.39 9.96
CA PRO A 249 4.89 11.57 9.69
C PRO A 249 5.67 12.76 9.10
N ASP A 250 6.90 12.97 9.56
CA ASP A 250 7.82 14.00 9.08
C ASP A 250 8.21 13.80 7.61
N GLU A 251 8.55 12.56 7.25
CA GLU A 251 8.82 12.18 5.86
C GLU A 251 7.56 12.23 5.00
N ALA A 252 6.40 11.85 5.54
CA ALA A 252 5.12 11.94 4.82
C ALA A 252 4.78 13.38 4.43
N VAL A 253 5.01 14.37 5.31
CA VAL A 253 4.83 15.80 4.95
C VAL A 253 5.78 16.24 3.84
N LYS A 254 7.04 15.76 3.88
CA LYS A 254 8.01 16.02 2.81
C LYS A 254 7.54 15.40 1.48
N VAL A 255 7.13 14.13 1.51
CA VAL A 255 6.61 13.40 0.35
C VAL A 255 5.39 14.09 -0.23
N PHE A 256 4.44 14.54 0.59
CA PHE A 256 3.25 15.28 0.16
C PHE A 256 3.60 16.48 -0.73
N ARG A 257 4.63 17.25 -0.34
CA ARG A 257 5.14 18.39 -1.12
C ARG A 257 5.84 17.94 -2.40
N GLU A 258 6.67 16.90 -2.32
CA GLU A 258 7.45 16.40 -3.47
C GLU A 258 6.57 15.76 -4.54
N VAL A 259 5.47 15.10 -4.16
CA VAL A 259 4.47 14.57 -5.11
C VAL A 259 3.54 15.66 -5.64
N LYS A 260 3.65 16.90 -5.14
CA LYS A 260 2.84 18.07 -5.54
C LYS A 260 1.33 17.88 -5.30
N ALA A 261 0.98 17.19 -4.21
CA ALA A 261 -0.41 17.06 -3.77
C ALA A 261 -0.98 18.39 -3.24
N LYS A 262 -2.30 18.50 -3.24
CA LYS A 262 -3.07 19.70 -2.87
C LYS A 262 -3.80 19.54 -1.54
#